data_AF-A0A6H1Z8Q1-F1
#
_entry.id   AF-A0A6H1Z8Q1-F1
#
_cell.length_a   1.000
_cell.length_b   1.000
_cell.length_c   1.000
_cell.angle_alpha   90.00
_cell.angle_beta   90.00
_cell.angle_gamma   90.00
#
_symmetry.space_group_name_H-M   'P 1'
#
loop_
_entity.id
_entity.type
_entity.pdbx_description
1 polymer ?
#
loop_
_entity_poly.entity_id
_entity_poly.type
_entity_poly.pdbx_seq_one_letter_code
_entity_poly.pdbx_strand_id
1 'polypeptide(L)'
;MTAKLATGLAEMFAPSWDLVMSHKQGRLTNAGYTEGYHTLLESIPLGQILHFQEAQLAVSPTCVFTCFCPDGAWCHTHLLIDWLVENHPLLFADVRQPWLKPQ
;
A
#
# COMPACT_ATOMS: atom_id res chain seq x y z
N MET A 1 20.86 -6.30 4.93
CA MET A 1 19.42 -6.49 5.22
C MET A 1 18.68 -6.30 3.90
N THR A 2 17.96 -7.31 3.42
CA THR A 2 17.27 -7.23 2.13
C THR A 2 15.92 -6.55 2.34
N ALA A 3 15.83 -5.25 2.04
CA ALA A 3 14.54 -4.61 1.86
C ALA A 3 14.02 -5.03 0.48
N LYS A 4 12.94 -5.82 0.43
CA LYS A 4 12.19 -6.01 -0.81
C LYS A 4 11.40 -4.72 -1.00
N LEU A 5 12.03 -3.75 -1.66
CA LEU A 5 11.38 -2.53 -2.09
C LEU A 5 10.45 -2.87 -3.25
N ALA A 6 9.30 -2.21 -3.33
CA ALA A 6 8.54 -2.21 -4.56
C ALA A 6 9.43 -1.63 -5.67
N THR A 7 9.44 -2.25 -6.85
CA THR A 7 10.26 -1.82 -7.98
C THR A 7 9.39 -1.31 -9.11
N GLY A 8 9.95 -0.49 -9.99
CA GLY A 8 9.24 0.05 -11.15
C GLY A 8 8.08 0.95 -10.72
N LEU A 9 6.96 0.89 -11.44
CA LEU A 9 5.80 1.76 -11.19
C LEU A 9 5.21 1.61 -9.79
N ALA A 10 5.36 0.46 -9.14
CA ALA A 10 4.84 0.24 -7.80
C ALA A 10 5.69 0.92 -6.69
N GLU A 11 6.89 1.43 -7.01
CA GLU A 11 7.76 2.11 -6.06
C GLU A 11 7.10 3.35 -5.44
N MET A 12 6.23 4.03 -6.19
CA MET A 12 5.49 5.20 -5.69
C MET A 12 4.58 4.87 -4.50
N PHE A 13 4.18 3.60 -4.32
CA PHE A 13 3.38 3.16 -3.19
C PHE A 13 4.23 2.71 -1.99
N ALA A 14 5.55 2.61 -2.14
CA ALA A 14 6.39 2.10 -1.06
C ALA A 14 6.41 3.12 0.10
N PRO A 15 6.13 2.70 1.35
CA PRO A 15 6.35 3.58 2.49
C PRO A 15 7.84 3.93 2.60
N SER A 16 8.14 5.14 3.09
CA SER A 16 9.53 5.51 3.33
C SER A 16 10.17 4.60 4.39
N TRP A 17 11.48 4.40 4.27
CA TRP A 17 12.23 3.56 5.20
C TRP A 17 12.12 4.05 6.66
N ASP A 18 12.13 5.37 6.83
CA ASP A 18 12.02 6.01 8.14
C ASP A 18 10.65 5.76 8.78
N LEU A 19 9.57 5.75 7.99
CA LEU A 19 8.22 5.43 8.47
C LEU A 19 8.16 3.98 8.96
N VAL A 20 8.69 3.04 8.16
CA VAL A 20 8.77 1.61 8.51
C VAL A 20 9.61 1.37 9.76
N MET A 21 10.79 1.98 9.86
CA MET A 21 11.68 1.78 11.01
C MET A 21 11.14 2.42 12.28
N SER A 22 10.51 3.59 12.19
CA SER A 22 9.93 4.26 13.37
C SER A 22 8.80 3.44 13.98
N HIS A 23 7.92 2.86 13.15
CA HIS A 23 6.86 1.97 13.63
C HIS A 23 7.39 0.64 14.16
N LYS A 24 8.31 -0.01 13.42
CA LYS A 24 8.93 -1.27 13.85
C LYS A 24 9.64 -1.16 15.20
N GLN A 25 10.20 0.00 15.51
CA GLN A 25 10.89 0.27 16.77
C GLN A 25 9.97 0.80 17.88
N GLY A 26 8.65 0.86 17.64
CA GLY A 26 7.67 1.38 18.60
C GLY A 26 7.75 2.90 18.82
N ARG A 27 8.48 3.64 17.98
CA ARG A 27 8.57 5.10 18.03
C ARG A 27 7.39 5.79 17.35
N LEU A 28 6.65 5.05 16.51
CA LEU A 28 5.45 5.51 15.83
C LEU A 28 4.31 4.53 16.09
N THR A 29 3.13 5.05 16.44
CA THR A 29 1.92 4.25 16.62
C THR A 29 1.35 3.82 15.26
N ASN A 30 0.42 2.86 15.27
CA ASN A 30 -0.32 2.50 14.04
C ASN A 30 -1.03 3.72 13.43
N ALA A 31 -1.64 4.57 14.26
CA ALA A 31 -2.30 5.80 13.80
C ALA A 31 -1.32 6.79 13.17
N GLY A 32 -0.19 7.05 13.84
CA GLY A 32 0.84 7.94 13.29
C GLY A 32 1.48 7.42 12.00
N TYR A 33 1.65 6.10 11.87
CA TYR A 33 2.07 5.50 10.61
C TYR A 33 1.01 5.71 9.54
N THR A 34 -0.26 5.47 9.86
CA THR A 34 -1.37 5.60 8.93
C THR A 34 -1.40 7.02 8.35
N GLU A 35 -1.40 8.05 9.20
CA GLU A 35 -1.38 9.45 8.74
C GLU A 35 -0.17 9.77 7.84
N GLY A 36 1.03 9.34 8.25
CA GLY A 36 2.25 9.56 7.47
C GLY A 36 2.23 8.83 6.13
N TYR A 37 1.65 7.62 6.08
CA TYR A 37 1.54 6.85 4.85
C TYR A 37 0.46 7.43 3.92
N HIS A 38 -0.69 7.84 4.44
CA HIS A 38 -1.72 8.52 3.67
C HIS A 38 -1.20 9.81 3.03
N THR A 39 -0.41 10.60 3.76
CA THR A 39 0.25 11.81 3.22
C THR A 39 1.15 11.47 2.01
N LEU A 40 1.87 10.34 2.07
CA LEU A 40 2.67 9.86 0.94
C LEU A 40 1.78 9.47 -0.23
N LEU A 41 0.71 8.70 0.00
CA LEU A 41 -0.20 8.24 -1.05
C LEU A 41 -0.93 9.41 -1.73
N GLU A 42 -1.38 10.40 -0.98
CA GLU A 42 -2.02 11.63 -1.48
C GLU A 42 -1.08 12.49 -2.35
N SER A 43 0.24 12.33 -2.18
CA SER A 43 1.23 13.02 -3.01
C SER A 43 1.39 12.40 -4.41
N ILE A 44 0.85 11.20 -4.64
CA ILE A 44 0.98 10.49 -5.91
C ILE A 44 0.04 11.13 -6.95
N PRO A 45 0.55 11.64 -8.07
CA PRO A 45 -0.30 12.23 -9.11
C PRO A 45 -1.23 11.19 -9.73
N LEU A 46 -2.49 11.58 -10.00
CA LEU A 46 -3.48 10.71 -10.65
C LEU A 46 -2.97 10.08 -11.96
N GLY A 47 -2.16 10.81 -12.74
CA GLY A 47 -1.57 10.28 -13.98
C GLY A 47 -0.65 9.07 -13.74
N GLN A 48 0.05 9.00 -12.61
CA GLN A 48 0.87 7.84 -12.25
C GLN A 48 0.00 6.66 -11.82
N ILE A 49 -1.10 6.92 -11.09
CA ILE A 49 -2.07 5.88 -10.72
C ILE A 49 -2.70 5.24 -11.97
N LEU A 50 -3.13 6.07 -12.93
CA LEU A 50 -3.67 5.60 -14.21
C LEU A 50 -2.62 4.77 -14.97
N HIS A 51 -1.39 5.27 -15.06
CA HIS A 51 -0.33 4.55 -15.75
C HIS A 51 0.00 3.19 -15.10
N PHE A 52 0.05 3.14 -13.76
CA PHE A 52 0.21 1.88 -13.02
C PHE A 52 -0.95 0.92 -13.30
N GLN A 53 -2.19 1.41 -13.29
CA GLN A 53 -3.37 0.59 -13.52
C GLN A 53 -3.40 0.01 -14.95
N GLU A 54 -3.10 0.82 -15.96
CA GLU A 54 -3.01 0.38 -17.36
C GLU A 54 -1.91 -0.68 -17.54
N ALA A 55 -0.72 -0.42 -16.98
CA ALA A 55 0.40 -1.36 -17.03
C ALA A 55 0.07 -2.68 -16.31
N GLN A 56 -0.61 -2.61 -15.17
CA GLN A 56 -1.06 -3.78 -14.43
C GLN A 56 -2.10 -4.58 -15.23
N LEU A 57 -3.11 -3.93 -15.82
CA LEU A 57 -4.13 -4.61 -16.63
C LEU A 57 -3.56 -5.34 -17.85
N ALA A 58 -2.47 -4.81 -18.43
CA ALA A 58 -1.77 -5.46 -19.53
C ALA A 58 -1.15 -6.82 -19.13
N VAL A 59 -0.91 -7.04 -17.82
CA VAL A 59 -0.32 -8.26 -17.27
C VAL A 59 -1.39 -9.16 -16.64
N SER A 60 -2.25 -8.59 -15.79
CA SER A 60 -3.26 -9.32 -15.01
C SER A 60 -4.35 -8.38 -14.50
N PRO A 61 -5.62 -8.81 -14.49
CA PRO A 61 -6.72 -8.03 -13.92
C PRO A 61 -6.61 -7.89 -12.39
N THR A 62 -5.78 -8.70 -11.74
CA THR A 62 -5.56 -8.69 -10.28
C THR A 62 -4.13 -8.28 -9.97
N CYS A 63 -3.97 -7.37 -9.02
CA CYS A 63 -2.69 -7.02 -8.41
C CYS A 63 -2.62 -7.56 -6.96
N VAL A 64 -1.43 -7.98 -6.52
CA VAL A 64 -1.20 -8.46 -5.16
C VAL A 64 -0.10 -7.63 -4.51
N PHE A 65 -0.47 -6.93 -3.43
CA PHE A 65 0.48 -6.19 -2.59
C PHE A 65 0.95 -7.07 -1.44
N THR A 66 2.26 -7.12 -1.20
CA THR A 66 2.86 -7.97 -0.16
C THR A 66 3.68 -7.15 0.82
N CYS A 67 3.56 -7.44 2.12
CA CYS A 67 4.42 -6.93 3.19
C CYS A 67 5.14 -8.07 3.91
N PHE A 68 6.11 -7.73 4.77
CA PHE A 68 6.77 -8.68 5.69
C PHE A 68 6.21 -8.60 7.12
N CYS A 69 5.03 -7.99 7.31
CA CYS A 69 4.40 -7.97 8.61
C CYS A 69 3.98 -9.40 9.00
N PRO A 70 4.05 -9.77 10.29
CA PRO A 70 3.53 -11.05 10.75
C PRO A 70 2.02 -11.19 10.49
N ASP A 71 1.56 -12.42 10.28
CA ASP A 71 0.14 -12.72 10.12
C ASP A 71 -0.66 -12.25 11.34
N GLY A 72 -1.83 -11.64 11.09
CA GLY A 72 -2.70 -11.08 12.13
C GLY A 72 -2.20 -9.79 12.78
N ALA A 73 -1.03 -9.29 12.37
CA ALA A 73 -0.57 -7.97 12.78
C ALA A 73 -1.15 -6.88 11.87
N TRP A 74 -1.09 -5.65 12.36
CA TRP A 74 -1.33 -4.46 11.54
C TRP A 74 -0.35 -4.44 10.35
N CYS A 75 -0.86 -4.33 9.10
CA CYS A 75 -0.03 -4.23 7.90
C CYS A 75 -0.47 -3.07 6.99
N HIS A 76 0.52 -2.34 6.48
CA HIS A 76 0.34 -1.16 5.62
C HIS A 76 -0.22 -1.49 4.22
N THR A 77 -0.13 -2.73 3.75
CA THR A 77 -0.76 -3.10 2.46
C THR A 77 -2.27 -3.00 2.54
N HIS A 78 -2.86 -3.18 3.72
CA HIS A 78 -4.29 -2.96 3.90
C HIS A 78 -4.63 -1.49 3.69
N LEU A 79 -3.85 -0.57 4.28
CA LEU A 79 -4.01 0.86 4.07
C LEU A 79 -3.91 1.25 2.59
N LEU A 80 -2.93 0.69 1.87
CA LEU A 80 -2.77 0.96 0.44
C LEU A 80 -3.99 0.50 -0.37
N ILE A 81 -4.49 -0.72 -0.09
CA ILE A 81 -5.65 -1.27 -0.78
C ILE A 81 -6.90 -0.43 -0.48
N ASP A 82 -7.10 -0.08 0.79
CA ASP A 82 -8.23 0.74 1.24
C ASP A 82 -8.16 2.12 0.55
N TRP A 83 -7.00 2.77 0.55
CA TRP A 83 -6.78 4.05 -0.11
C TRP A 83 -7.05 3.99 -1.62
N LEU A 84 -6.55 2.97 -2.33
CA LEU A 84 -6.79 2.81 -3.77
C LEU A 84 -8.27 2.66 -4.10
N VAL A 85 -9.00 1.88 -3.31
CA VAL A 85 -10.42 1.59 -3.56
C VAL A 85 -11.30 2.79 -3.19
N GLU A 86 -10.97 3.48 -2.10
CA GLU A 86 -11.72 4.66 -1.65
C GLU A 86 -11.52 5.87 -2.58
N ASN A 87 -10.28 6.12 -3.00
CA ASN A 87 -9.94 7.31 -3.80
C ASN A 87 -10.09 7.08 -5.31
N HIS A 88 -10.03 5.82 -5.76
CA HIS A 88 -10.12 5.46 -7.18
C HIS A 88 -11.09 4.28 -7.42
N PRO A 89 -12.36 4.36 -6.98
CA PRO A 89 -13.32 3.26 -7.03
C PRO A 89 -13.69 2.82 -8.46
N LEU A 90 -13.45 3.67 -9.46
CA LEU A 90 -13.65 3.32 -10.87
C LEU A 90 -12.48 2.53 -11.47
N LEU A 91 -11.33 2.50 -10.80
CA LEU A 91 -10.09 1.86 -11.26
C LEU A 91 -9.78 0.58 -10.50
N PHE A 92 -10.10 0.52 -9.21
CA PHE A 92 -9.76 -0.60 -8.33
C PHE A 92 -10.97 -1.11 -7.56
N ALA A 93 -10.97 -2.41 -7.31
CA ALA A 93 -11.95 -3.07 -6.45
C ALA A 93 -11.21 -3.98 -5.46
N ASP A 94 -11.63 -3.96 -4.18
CA ASP A 94 -11.06 -4.83 -3.16
C ASP A 94 -11.57 -6.27 -3.33
N VAL A 95 -10.67 -7.14 -3.77
CA VAL A 95 -10.91 -8.59 -3.93
C VAL A 95 -10.26 -9.43 -2.82
N ARG A 96 -9.81 -8.80 -1.72
CA ARG A 96 -9.28 -9.53 -0.56
C ARG A 96 -10.35 -10.46 0.01
N GLN A 97 -9.88 -11.64 0.42
CA GLN A 97 -10.71 -12.59 1.14
C GLN A 97 -11.21 -11.98 2.46
N PRO A 98 -12.40 -12.35 2.96
CA PRO A 98 -12.97 -11.73 4.16
C PRO A 98 -12.04 -11.75 5.39
N TRP A 99 -11.25 -12.80 5.56
CA TRP A 99 -10.29 -12.95 6.67
C TRP A 99 -9.00 -12.12 6.52
N LEU A 100 -8.79 -11.48 5.36
CA LEU A 100 -7.69 -10.55 5.11
C LEU A 100 -8.12 -9.09 5.22
N LYS A 101 -9.41 -8.82 5.49
CA LYS A 101 -9.87 -7.46 5.75
C LYS A 101 -9.55 -7.12 7.21
N PRO A 102 -9.01 -5.93 7.51
CA PRO A 102 -8.85 -5.49 8.90
C PRO A 102 -10.21 -5.55 9.62
N GLN A 103 -10.20 -6.03 10.86
CA GLN A 103 -11.40 -6.18 11.69
C GLN A 103 -11.79 -4.85 12.33
#